data_AF-A0A2G9TEM4-F1
#
_entry.id   AF-A0A2G9TEM4-F1
#
_cell.length_a   1.000
_cell.length_b   1.000
_cell.length_c   1.000
_cell.angle_alpha   90.00
_cell.angle_beta   90.00
_cell.angle_gamma   90.00
#
_symmetry.space_group_name_H-M   'P 1'
#
loop_
_entity.id
_entity.type
_entity.pdbx_description
1 polymer ?
#
loop_
_entity_poly.entity_id
_entity_poly.type
_entity_poly.pdbx_seq_one_letter_code
_entity_poly.pdbx_strand_id
1 'polypeptide(L)' 'MPLLLSWQNRSPLSEYHLPTYEIIFKNGDDLRQDMLVVQMLELMDSIWKRNQLDCCLSTYPVLPMGTK' A
#
# COMPACT_ATOMS: atom_id res chain seq x y z
N MET A 1 -13.63 6.62 -11.90
CA MET A 1 -13.75 7.34 -10.61
C MET A 1 -13.34 6.37 -9.51
N PRO A 2 -12.31 6.67 -8.70
CA PRO A 2 -11.93 5.84 -7.57
C PRO A 2 -12.99 5.89 -6.46
N LEU A 3 -13.17 4.78 -5.73
CA LEU A 3 -14.02 4.70 -4.54
C LEU A 3 -13.16 4.59 -3.30
N LEU A 4 -13.32 5.49 -2.34
CA LEU A 4 -12.76 5.33 -1.00
C LEU A 4 -13.76 4.53 -0.17
N LEU A 5 -13.34 3.34 0.27
CA LEU A 5 -14.14 2.43 1.08
C LEU A 5 -13.54 2.38 2.49
N SER A 6 -14.40 2.43 3.51
CA SER A 6 -14.00 2.42 4.92
C SER A 6 -14.77 1.35 5.69
N TRP A 7 -14.06 0.58 6.51
CA TRP A 7 -14.64 -0.45 7.38
C TRP A 7 -14.12 -0.29 8.80
N GLN A 8 -14.98 -0.60 9.78
CA GLN A 8 -14.54 -0.70 11.17
C GLN A 8 -13.73 -1.97 11.39
N ASN A 9 -12.61 -1.82 12.09
CA ASN A 9 -11.81 -2.95 12.53
C ASN A 9 -12.48 -3.59 13.75
N ARG A 10 -12.99 -4.81 13.58
CA ARG A 10 -13.70 -5.55 14.65
C ARG A 10 -12.78 -6.21 15.67
N SER A 11 -11.46 -6.06 15.53
CA SER A 11 -10.52 -6.55 16.54
C SER A 11 -10.75 -5.83 17.88
N PRO A 12 -10.79 -6.56 19.02
CA PRO A 12 -10.89 -5.94 20.34
C PRO A 12 -9.73 -4.97 20.67
N LEU A 13 -8.59 -5.10 19.97
CA LEU A 13 -7.42 -4.25 20.15
C LEU A 13 -7.33 -3.12 19.11
N SER A 14 -8.35 -2.96 18.26
CA SER A 14 -8.35 -1.98 17.17
C SER A 14 -8.20 -0.54 17.64
N GLU A 15 -8.75 -0.20 18.81
CA GLU A 15 -8.67 1.13 19.42
C GLU A 15 -7.22 1.57 19.69
N TYR A 16 -6.30 0.62 19.90
CA TYR A 16 -4.89 0.92 20.18
C TYR A 16 -4.02 1.01 18.92
N HIS A 17 -4.54 0.67 17.75
CA HIS A 17 -3.74 0.60 16.53
C HIS A 17 -4.42 1.23 15.33
N LEU A 18 -5.44 0.58 14.79
CA LEU A 18 -6.15 0.98 13.57
C LEU A 18 -7.65 0.69 13.77
N PRO A 19 -8.46 1.69 14.16
CA PRO A 19 -9.89 1.50 14.40
C PRO A 19 -10.69 1.28 13.10
N THR A 20 -10.14 1.71 11.96
CA THR A 20 -10.75 1.57 10.64
C THR A 20 -9.73 1.11 9.60
N TYR A 21 -10.22 0.39 8.59
CA TYR A 21 -9.49 0.07 7.38
C TYR A 21 -10.03 0.92 6.24
N GLU A 22 -9.14 1.60 5.53
CA GLU A 22 -9.49 2.43 4.38
C GLU A 22 -8.80 1.90 3.13
N ILE A 23 -9.55 1.69 2.06
CA ILE A 23 -9.05 1.15 0.79
C ILE A 23 -9.60 1.99 -0.35
N ILE A 24 -8.73 2.38 -1.28
CA ILE A 24 -9.13 2.99 -2.54
C ILE A 24 -9.34 1.87 -3.56
N PHE A 25 -10.59 1.64 -3.96
CA PHE A 25 -10.93 0.76 -5.06
C PHE A 25 -10.96 1.54 -6.38
N LYS A 26 -10.06 1.16 -7.30
CA LYS A 26 -10.01 1.71 -8.66
C LYS A 26 -10.51 0.67 -9.65
N ASN A 27 -11.42 1.09 -10.53
CA ASN A 27 -11.89 0.29 -11.65
C ASN A 27 -11.60 1.02 -12.96
N GLY A 28 -10.98 0.32 -13.90
CA GLY A 28 -10.60 0.85 -15.22
C GLY A 28 -9.12 1.21 -15.36
N ASP A 29 -8.37 1.27 -14.27
CA ASP A 29 -6.91 1.49 -14.27
C ASP A 29 -6.16 0.15 -14.21
N ASP A 30 -5.02 0.07 -14.91
CA ASP A 30 -4.09 -1.06 -14.80
C ASP A 30 -3.11 -0.81 -13.64
N LEU A 31 -3.42 -1.40 -12.48
CA LEU A 31 -2.59 -1.26 -11.27
C LEU A 31 -1.32 -2.12 -11.28
N ARG A 32 -1.07 -2.93 -12.32
CA ARG A 32 0.15 -3.76 -12.39
C ARG A 32 1.40 -2.88 -12.50
N GLN A 33 1.29 -1.72 -13.17
CA GLN A 33 2.38 -0.76 -13.27
C GLN A 33 2.68 -0.14 -11.89
N ASP A 34 1.66 0.33 -11.18
CA ASP A 34 1.80 0.87 -9.82
C ASP A 34 2.41 -0.17 -8.87
N MET A 35 1.95 -1.42 -8.94
CA MET A 35 2.52 -2.52 -8.13
C MET A 35 4.01 -2.72 -8.43
N LEU A 36 4.42 -2.70 -9.70
CA LEU A 36 5.84 -2.81 -10.07
C LEU A 36 6.65 -1.63 -9.52
N VAL A 37 6.11 -0.41 -9.55
CA VAL A 37 6.78 0.77 -9.00
C VAL A 37 6.97 0.64 -7.50
N VAL A 38 5.95 0.20 -6.76
CA VAL A 38 6.04 -0.03 -5.31
C VAL A 38 7.12 -1.07 -4.99
N GLN A 39 7.16 -2.18 -5.72
CA GLN A 39 8.21 -3.21 -5.56
C GLN A 39 9.62 -2.66 -5.81
N MET A 40 9.78 -1.80 -6.82
CA MET A 40 11.07 -1.16 -7.09
C MET A 40 11.48 -0.21 -5.96
N LEU A 41 10.54 0.54 -5.38
CA LEU A 41 10.82 1.41 -4.24
C LEU A 41 11.24 0.60 -3.00
N GLU A 42 10.60 -0.54 -2.72
CA GLU A 42 10.97 -1.44 -1.62
C GLU A 42 12.37 -2.05 -1.83
N LEU A 43 12.71 -2.38 -3.08
CA LEU A 43 14.05 -2.85 -3.43
C LEU A 43 15.10 -1.73 -3.24
N MET A 44 14.82 -0.51 -3.69
CA MET A 44 15.70 0.64 -3.51
C MET A 44 15.91 0.95 -2.02
N ASP A 45 14.84 0.97 -1.23
CA ASP A 45 14.90 1.17 0.22
C ASP A 45 15.81 0.12 0.89
N SER A 46 15.66 -1.15 0.49
CA SER A 46 16.51 -2.23 0.97
C SER A 46 17.99 -2.03 0.62
N ILE A 47 18.30 -1.54 -0.59
CA ILE A 47 19.67 -1.26 -1.02
C ILE A 47 20.25 -0.07 -0.25
N TRP A 48 19.51 1.02 -0.10
CA TRP A 48 19.97 2.22 0.61
C TRP A 48 20.23 1.94 2.08
N LYS A 49 19.31 1.23 2.76
CA LYS A 49 19.48 0.86 4.17
C LYS A 49 20.70 -0.02 4.40
N ARG A 50 21.02 -0.93 3.47
CA ARG A 50 22.28 -1.71 3.51
C ARG A 50 23.53 -0.84 3.39
N ASN A 51 23.42 0.31 2.74
CA ASN A 51 24.48 1.31 2.61
C ASN A 51 24.38 2.43 3.67
N GLN A 52 23.66 2.19 4.77
CA GLN A 52 23.50 3.14 5.89
C GLN A 52 22.82 4.46 5.51
N LEU A 53 22.08 4.47 4.41
CA LEU A 53 21.25 5.59 3.98
C LEU A 53 19.79 5.24 4.25
N ASP A 54 19.16 5.93 5.20
CA ASP A 54 17.73 5.81 5.45
C ASP A 54 17.00 7.00 4.81
N CYS A 55 16.25 6.73 3.73
CA CYS A 55 15.45 7.73 3.05
C CYS A 55 14.04 7.85 3.65
N CYS A 56 13.72 7.11 4.71
CA CYS A 56 12.40 7.12 5.37
C CYS A 56 11.24 6.90 4.39
N LEU A 57 11.41 6.00 3.42
CA LEU A 57 10.37 5.68 2.45
C LEU A 57 9.14 5.06 3.14
N SER A 58 7.96 5.55 2.79
CA SER A 58 6.66 5.01 3.22
C SER A 58 5.86 4.64 1.97
N THR A 59 5.97 3.38 1.56
CA THR A 59 5.19 2.83 0.44
C THR A 59 3.80 2.43 0.91
N TYR A 60 2.81 2.56 0.03
CA TYR A 60 1.47 2.03 0.25
C TYR A 60 1.28 0.77 -0.60
N PRO A 61 0.63 -0.28 -0.07
CA PRO A 61 0.42 -1.51 -0.82
C PRO A 61 -0.56 -1.28 -1.97
N VAL A 62 -0.29 -1.92 -3.10
CA VAL A 62 -1.15 -1.94 -4.28
C VAL A 62 -1.40 -3.39 -4.66
N LEU A 63 -2.67 -3.74 -4.89
CA LEU A 63 -3.08 -5.10 -5.25
C LEU A 63 -3.91 -5.09 -6.54
N PRO A 64 -3.33 -5.51 -7.68
CA PRO A 64 -4.09 -5.74 -8.91
C PRO A 64 -4.99 -6.98 -8.75
N MET A 65 -6.30 -6.79 -8.86
CA MET A 65 -7.30 -7.86 -8.71
C MET A 65 -7.98 -8.27 -10.02
N GLY A 66 -7.63 -7.61 -11.13
CA GLY A 66 -8.20 -7.84 -12.45
C GLY A 66 -7.22 -8.52 -13.42
N THR A 67 -7.75 -9.04 -14.52
CA THR A 67 -6.97 -9.72 -15.58
C THR A 67 -6.50 -8.80 -16.70
N LYS A 68 -6.94 -7.53 -16.73
CA LYS A 68 -6.55 -6.59 -17.76
C LYS A 68 -5.11 -6.13 -17.61
#